data_AF-A0A066ZUC6-F1
#
_entry.id   AF-A0A066ZUC6-F1
#
_cell.length_a   1.000
_cell.length_b   1.000
_cell.length_c   1.000
_cell.angle_alpha   90.00
_cell.angle_beta   90.00
_cell.angle_gamma   90.00
#
_symmetry.space_group_name_H-M   'P 1'
#
loop_
_entity.id
_entity.type
_entity.pdbx_description
1 polymer ?
#
loop_
_entity_poly.entity_id
_entity_poly.type
_entity_poly.pdbx_seq_one_letter_code
_entity_poly.pdbx_strand_id
1 'polypeptide(L)'
;MAKKRFDTDLDREWIGILAKMPLERRRMEVKHCDLHSLAKALSDYPSWKAERIAEALQPPVSQEFIKAVKIYKGELPFPKKLRKRVPVLNKMRMTMSILAVVVLVALIFVLNVYFPSN
;
A
#
# COMPACT_ATOMS: atom_id res chain seq x y z
N MET A 1 -17.66 -14.43 -5.20
CA MET A 1 -18.22 -14.59 -3.85
C MET A 1 -17.92 -13.34 -3.05
N ALA A 2 -18.92 -12.72 -2.44
CA ALA A 2 -18.71 -11.56 -1.57
C ALA A 2 -17.95 -12.01 -0.30
N LYS A 3 -16.96 -11.22 0.14
CA LYS A 3 -16.25 -11.49 1.39
C LYS A 3 -17.15 -11.19 2.58
N LYS A 4 -17.06 -12.00 3.65
CA LYS A 4 -17.83 -11.77 4.89
C LYS A 4 -17.37 -10.47 5.56
N ARG A 5 -18.31 -9.57 5.82
CA ARG A 5 -18.09 -8.32 6.58
C ARG A 5 -18.47 -8.51 8.04
N PHE A 6 -17.88 -7.70 8.92
CA PHE A 6 -18.04 -7.77 10.37
C PHE A 6 -18.62 -6.47 10.92
N ASP A 7 -19.88 -6.19 10.57
CA ASP A 7 -20.54 -4.95 10.93
C ASP A 7 -21.65 -5.15 11.98
N THR A 8 -22.09 -6.40 12.22
CA THR A 8 -23.20 -6.72 13.14
C THR A 8 -22.71 -7.36 14.44
N ASP A 9 -23.56 -7.35 15.48
CA ASP A 9 -23.24 -7.98 16.76
C ASP A 9 -23.08 -9.51 16.65
N LEU A 10 -23.84 -10.14 15.76
CA LEU A 10 -23.69 -11.58 15.48
C LEU A 10 -22.30 -11.90 14.86
N ASP A 11 -21.72 -10.96 14.11
CA ASP A 11 -20.38 -11.11 13.57
C ASP A 11 -19.30 -11.01 14.67
N ARG A 12 -19.56 -10.25 15.75
CA ARG A 12 -18.66 -10.14 16.91
C ARG A 12 -18.53 -11.48 17.63
N GLU A 13 -19.63 -12.21 17.78
CA GLU A 13 -19.59 -13.58 18.32
C GLU A 13 -18.78 -14.52 17.41
N TRP A 14 -18.96 -14.37 16.09
CA TRP A 14 -18.22 -15.16 15.10
C TRP A 14 -16.71 -14.95 15.18
N ILE A 15 -16.23 -13.74 15.51
CA ILE A 15 -14.81 -13.47 15.78
C ILE A 15 -14.30 -14.29 16.97
N GLY A 16 -15.13 -14.41 18.02
CA GLY A 16 -14.83 -15.25 19.18
C GLY A 16 -14.67 -16.72 18.80
N ILE A 17 -15.52 -17.21 17.90
CA ILE A 17 -15.44 -18.58 17.37
C ILE A 17 -14.18 -18.74 16.49
N LEU A 18 -13.95 -17.80 15.57
CA LEU A 18 -12.81 -17.82 14.64
C LEU A 18 -11.46 -17.88 15.38
N ALA A 19 -11.32 -17.15 16.48
CA ALA A 19 -10.11 -17.16 17.31
C ALA A 19 -9.88 -18.52 18.02
N LYS A 20 -10.94 -19.29 18.27
CA LYS A 20 -10.89 -20.62 18.92
C LYS A 20 -10.74 -21.78 17.94
N MET A 21 -11.03 -21.58 16.65
CA MET A 21 -10.90 -22.65 15.65
C MET A 21 -9.45 -23.14 15.50
N PRO A 22 -9.21 -24.41 15.11
CA PRO A 22 -7.90 -24.90 14.71
C PRO A 22 -7.29 -24.06 13.57
N LEU A 23 -5.97 -23.99 13.50
CA LEU A 23 -5.23 -23.11 12.60
C LEU A 23 -5.59 -23.35 11.12
N GLU A 24 -5.75 -24.61 10.74
CA GLU A 24 -6.05 -25.05 9.37
C GLU A 24 -7.43 -24.56 8.93
N ARG A 25 -8.44 -24.70 9.80
CA ARG A 25 -9.79 -24.20 9.53
C ARG A 25 -9.81 -22.68 9.53
N ARG A 26 -9.14 -22.04 10.48
CA ARG A 26 -9.01 -20.58 10.55
C ARG A 26 -8.40 -20.00 9.27
N ARG A 27 -7.37 -20.65 8.72
CA ARG A 27 -6.74 -20.26 7.44
C ARG A 27 -7.73 -20.26 6.27
N MET A 28 -8.63 -21.24 6.23
CA MET A 28 -9.63 -21.33 5.17
C MET A 28 -10.71 -20.26 5.35
N GLU A 29 -11.22 -20.09 6.56
CA GLU A 29 -12.26 -19.09 6.85
C GLU A 29 -11.77 -17.65 6.64
N VAL A 30 -10.55 -17.34 7.10
CA VAL A 30 -9.97 -15.98 6.98
C VAL A 30 -9.79 -15.57 5.51
N LYS A 31 -9.56 -16.52 4.58
CA LYS A 31 -9.49 -16.21 3.14
C LYS A 31 -10.81 -15.66 2.59
N HIS A 32 -11.93 -16.05 3.18
CA HIS A 32 -13.27 -15.60 2.79
C HIS A 32 -13.74 -14.36 3.55
N CYS A 33 -12.95 -13.88 4.50
CA CYS A 33 -13.25 -12.70 5.31
C CYS A 33 -12.72 -11.41 4.67
N ASP A 34 -13.42 -10.31 4.91
CA ASP A 34 -12.89 -8.98 4.64
C ASP A 34 -11.99 -8.53 5.81
N LEU A 35 -10.68 -8.59 5.58
CA LEU A 35 -9.64 -8.27 6.56
C LEU A 35 -9.77 -6.86 7.14
N HIS A 36 -10.30 -5.90 6.37
CA HIS A 36 -10.46 -4.54 6.84
C HIS A 36 -11.56 -4.43 7.90
N SER A 37 -12.74 -5.00 7.60
CA SER A 37 -13.85 -5.07 8.55
C SER A 37 -13.50 -5.91 9.77
N LEU A 38 -12.77 -7.01 9.59
CA LEU A 38 -12.29 -7.85 10.68
C LEU A 38 -11.28 -7.12 11.57
N ALA A 39 -10.34 -6.37 10.99
CA ALA A 39 -9.37 -5.58 11.74
C ALA A 39 -10.05 -4.47 12.56
N LYS A 40 -11.09 -3.84 11.98
CA LYS A 40 -11.92 -2.86 12.68
C LYS A 40 -12.67 -3.52 13.83
N ALA A 41 -13.34 -4.65 13.61
CA ALA A 41 -14.08 -5.33 14.67
C ALA A 41 -13.16 -5.85 15.80
N LEU A 42 -11.91 -6.21 15.48
CA LEU A 42 -10.89 -6.62 16.45
C LEU A 42 -10.30 -5.48 17.29
N SER A 43 -10.59 -4.20 16.98
CA SER A 43 -10.15 -3.11 17.85
C SER A 43 -10.78 -3.20 19.24
N ASP A 44 -11.99 -3.72 19.34
CA ASP A 44 -12.75 -3.84 20.58
C ASP A 44 -12.28 -5.03 21.44
N TYR A 45 -11.34 -5.84 20.94
CA TYR A 45 -10.86 -7.06 21.59
C TYR A 45 -9.40 -6.96 22.06
N PRO A 46 -8.97 -7.80 23.03
CA PRO A 46 -7.57 -7.89 23.43
C PRO A 46 -6.63 -8.24 22.26
N SER A 47 -5.42 -7.69 22.28
CA SER A 47 -4.44 -7.82 21.17
C SER A 47 -4.06 -9.27 20.85
N TRP A 48 -4.07 -10.16 21.86
CA TRP A 48 -3.79 -11.58 21.66
C TRP A 48 -4.78 -12.27 20.71
N LYS A 49 -6.04 -11.80 20.62
CA LYS A 49 -7.02 -12.34 19.65
C LYS A 49 -6.67 -11.96 18.22
N ALA A 50 -6.21 -10.72 18.01
CA ALA A 50 -5.75 -10.27 16.71
C ALA A 50 -4.50 -11.01 16.27
N GLU A 51 -3.57 -11.29 17.19
CA GLU A 51 -2.36 -12.09 16.94
C GLU A 51 -2.71 -13.53 16.55
N ARG A 52 -3.60 -14.19 17.30
CA ARG A 52 -4.11 -15.52 16.96
C ARG A 52 -4.72 -15.57 15.57
N ILE A 53 -5.51 -14.57 15.18
CA ILE A 53 -6.10 -14.51 13.83
C ILE A 53 -5.02 -14.23 12.78
N ALA A 54 -4.04 -13.37 13.09
CA ALA A 54 -2.94 -13.05 12.20
C ALA A 54 -2.01 -14.25 11.93
N GLU A 55 -1.88 -15.22 12.84
CA GLU A 55 -1.14 -16.49 12.62
C GLU A 55 -1.73 -17.32 11.48
N ALA A 56 -3.02 -17.15 11.18
CA ALA A 56 -3.66 -17.79 10.03
C ALA A 56 -3.39 -17.04 8.71
N LEU A 57 -2.78 -15.87 8.74
CA LEU A 57 -2.39 -15.11 7.56
C LEU A 57 -0.92 -15.37 7.21
N GLN A 58 -0.61 -15.37 5.91
CA GLN A 58 0.78 -15.45 5.45
C GLN A 58 1.47 -14.08 5.63
N PRO A 59 2.75 -14.04 6.04
CA PRO A 59 3.56 -12.83 5.91
C PRO A 59 3.66 -12.43 4.42
N PRO A 60 3.51 -11.14 4.04
CA PRO A 60 3.51 -9.93 4.88
C PRO A 60 2.11 -9.49 5.38
N VAL A 61 1.03 -10.13 4.94
CA VAL A 61 -0.35 -9.72 5.20
C VAL A 61 -0.69 -9.76 6.69
N SER A 62 -0.15 -10.73 7.43
CA SER A 62 -0.30 -10.81 8.89
C SER A 62 0.20 -9.54 9.61
N GLN A 63 1.32 -8.97 9.17
CA GLN A 63 1.89 -7.77 9.77
C GLN A 63 1.06 -6.53 9.45
N GLU A 64 0.59 -6.40 8.21
CA GLU A 64 -0.30 -5.31 7.80
C GLU A 64 -1.63 -5.37 8.55
N PHE A 65 -2.16 -6.57 8.77
CA PHE A 65 -3.37 -6.78 9.54
C PHE A 65 -3.21 -6.36 11.00
N ILE A 66 -2.15 -6.79 11.68
CA ILE A 66 -1.87 -6.36 13.05
C ILE A 66 -1.71 -4.84 13.13
N LYS A 67 -0.99 -4.24 12.17
CA LYS A 67 -0.86 -2.77 12.08
C LYS A 67 -2.22 -2.10 11.93
N ALA A 68 -3.09 -2.63 11.07
CA ALA A 68 -4.44 -2.10 10.88
C ALA A 68 -5.26 -2.17 12.18
N VAL A 69 -5.22 -3.29 12.91
CA VAL A 69 -5.88 -3.42 14.22
C VAL A 69 -5.36 -2.38 15.20
N LYS A 70 -4.04 -2.20 15.30
CA LYS A 70 -3.42 -1.20 16.19
C LYS A 70 -3.81 0.23 15.82
N ILE A 71 -3.93 0.54 14.53
CA ILE A 71 -4.42 1.82 14.06
C ILE A 71 -5.87 2.04 14.52
N TYR A 72 -6.74 1.03 14.37
CA TYR A 72 -8.14 1.14 14.82
C TYR A 72 -8.30 1.23 16.32
N LYS A 73 -7.41 0.59 17.10
CA LYS A 73 -7.33 0.76 18.55
C LYS A 73 -6.88 2.15 18.99
N GLY A 74 -6.30 2.94 18.09
CA GLY A 74 -5.67 4.22 18.40
C GLY A 74 -4.25 4.12 18.96
N GLU A 75 -3.64 2.93 18.94
CA GLU A 75 -2.24 2.72 19.36
C GLU A 75 -1.25 3.30 18.33
N LEU A 76 -1.65 3.38 17.06
CA LEU A 76 -0.85 3.94 15.97
C LEU A 76 -1.63 5.03 15.24
N PRO A 77 -0.99 6.15 14.87
CA PRO A 77 -1.63 7.13 14.02
C PRO A 77 -1.89 6.53 12.64
N PHE A 78 -3.02 6.91 12.02
CA PHE A 78 -3.27 6.56 10.63
C PHE A 78 -2.10 7.06 9.78
N PRO A 79 -1.61 6.26 8.81
CA PRO A 79 -0.50 6.66 7.97
C PRO A 79 -0.87 7.96 7.27
N LYS A 80 -0.22 9.06 7.68
CA LYS A 80 -0.37 10.34 7.00
C LYS A 80 0.08 10.11 5.57
N LYS A 81 -0.76 10.45 4.60
CA LYS A 81 -0.42 10.35 3.17
C LYS A 81 0.86 11.16 2.96
N LEU A 82 2.01 10.48 2.99
CA LEU A 82 3.26 11.03 2.50
C LEU A 82 2.98 11.24 1.02
N ARG A 83 2.62 12.46 0.62
CA ARG A 83 2.78 12.90 -0.76
C ARG A 83 4.27 12.72 -1.01
N LYS A 84 4.66 11.55 -1.54
CA LYS A 84 5.97 11.39 -2.16
C LYS A 84 5.99 12.49 -3.20
N ARG A 85 6.71 13.59 -2.92
CA ARG A 85 7.11 14.53 -3.97
C ARG A 85 7.90 13.66 -4.91
N VAL A 86 7.28 13.18 -5.98
CA VAL A 86 7.98 12.51 -7.07
C VAL A 86 9.00 13.54 -7.52
N PRO A 87 10.30 13.35 -7.27
CA PRO A 87 11.27 14.35 -7.68
C PRO A 87 11.35 14.26 -9.19
N VAL A 88 10.56 15.10 -9.86
CA VAL A 88 10.95 15.92 -11.00
C VAL A 88 11.85 15.25 -12.07
N LEU A 89 11.69 13.94 -12.31
CA LEU A 89 12.41 13.23 -13.37
C LEU A 89 12.11 13.86 -14.74
N ASN A 90 10.92 14.46 -14.87
CA ASN A 90 10.48 15.12 -16.09
C ASN A 90 11.19 16.47 -16.35
N LYS A 91 11.63 17.23 -15.31
CA LYS A 91 12.40 18.46 -15.59
C LYS A 91 13.79 18.16 -16.10
N MET A 92 14.45 17.12 -15.59
CA MET A 92 15.79 16.72 -16.07
C MET A 92 15.78 16.28 -17.54
N ARG A 93 14.75 15.53 -17.96
CA ARG A 93 14.55 15.16 -19.37
C ARG A 93 14.33 16.38 -20.25
N MET A 94 13.45 17.30 -19.85
CA MET A 94 13.19 18.55 -20.58
C MET A 94 14.45 19.41 -20.74
N THR A 95 15.23 19.59 -19.67
CA THR A 95 16.46 20.40 -19.73
C THR A 95 17.51 19.78 -20.65
N MET A 96 17.66 18.45 -20.65
CA MET A 96 18.58 17.77 -21.58
C MET A 96 18.13 17.92 -23.04
N SER A 97 16.83 17.82 -23.33
CA SER A 97 16.31 18.01 -24.69
C SER A 97 16.52 19.45 -25.18
N ILE A 98 16.28 20.45 -24.35
CA ILE A 98 16.51 21.86 -24.73
C ILE A 98 17.99 22.12 -25.01
N LEU A 99 18.88 21.60 -24.17
CA LEU A 99 20.34 21.77 -24.33
C LEU A 99 20.85 21.12 -25.62
N ALA A 100 20.33 19.93 -25.96
CA ALA A 100 20.67 19.25 -27.23
C ALA A 100 20.26 20.08 -28.46
N VAL A 101 19.09 20.73 -28.44
CA VAL A 101 18.64 21.59 -29.54
C VAL A 101 19.54 22.82 -29.67
N VAL A 102 19.90 23.47 -28.56
CA VAL A 102 20.81 24.63 -28.58
C VAL A 102 22.18 24.28 -29.15
N VAL A 103 22.74 23.13 -28.75
CA VAL A 103 24.03 22.64 -29.28
C VAL A 103 23.92 22.36 -30.78
N LEU A 104 22.82 21.77 -31.24
CA LEU A 104 22.61 21.46 -32.65
C LEU A 104 22.51 22.74 -33.50
N VAL A 105 21.80 23.76 -33.03
CA VAL A 105 21.73 25.07 -33.70
C VAL A 105 23.09 25.75 -33.74
N ALA A 106 23.85 25.72 -32.64
CA ALA A 106 25.20 26.28 -32.61
C ALA A 106 26.14 25.55 -33.59
N LEU A 107 26.04 24.22 -33.70
CA LEU A 107 26.79 23.42 -34.66
C LEU A 107 26.44 23.77 -36.11
N ILE A 108 25.16 23.94 -36.43
CA ILE A 108 24.72 24.38 -37.76
C ILE A 108 25.30 25.76 -38.08
N PHE A 109 25.25 26.70 -37.14
CA PHE A 109 25.81 28.03 -37.33
C PHE A 109 27.32 27.99 -37.57
N VAL A 110 28.05 27.23 -36.76
CA VAL A 110 29.49 27.02 -36.95
C VAL A 110 29.77 26.40 -38.32
N LEU A 111 29.07 25.33 -38.70
CA LEU A 111 29.25 24.69 -40.00
C LEU A 111 28.95 25.66 -41.16
N ASN A 112 27.93 26.51 -41.05
CA ASN A 112 27.61 27.51 -42.06
C ASN A 112 28.69 28.61 -42.18
N VAL A 113 29.35 28.96 -41.08
CA VAL A 113 30.49 29.90 -41.09
C VAL A 113 31.74 29.27 -41.72
N TYR A 114 32.02 28.00 -41.42
CA TYR A 114 33.23 27.31 -41.92
C TYR A 114 33.07 26.74 -43.33
N PHE A 115 31.85 26.36 -43.72
CA PHE A 115 31.51 25.84 -45.04
C PHE A 115 30.30 26.61 -45.58
N PRO A 116 30.48 27.89 -45.99
CA PRO A 116 29.39 28.62 -46.62
C PRO A 116 29.04 27.89 -47.92
N SER A 117 27.82 27.39 -47.99
CA SER A 117 27.23 26.94 -49.25
C SER A 117 27.08 28.18 -50.14
N ASN A 118 27.98 28.34 -51.11
CA ASN A 118 27.85 29.31 -52.20
C ASN A 118 26.46 29.23 -52.85
#